data_AF-A0A7W1DEP3-F1
#
_entry.id   AF-A0A7W1DEP3-F1
#
_cell.length_a   1.000
_cell.length_b   1.000
_cell.length_c   1.000
_cell.angle_alpha   90.00
_cell.angle_beta   90.00
_cell.angle_gamma   90.00
#
_symmetry.space_group_name_H-M   'P 1'
#
loop_
_entity.id
_entity.type
_entity.pdbx_description
1 polymer ?
#
loop_
_entity_poly.entity_id
_entity_poly.type
_entity_poly.pdbx_seq_one_letter_code
_entity_poly.pdbx_strand_id
1 'polypeptide(L)' 'MEPNLQKEPVDKGRKNTNYELSNYGISEPRAVYWNLEPKELYEEVKRRGEGEVTPEGVLLVKTGENTGR' A
#
# COMPACT_ATOMS: atom_id res chain seq x y z
N MET A 1 -21.35 11.63 -20.99
CA MET A 1 -20.29 12.24 -20.16
C MET A 1 -20.19 11.38 -18.93
N GLU A 2 -19.15 10.55 -18.82
CA GLU A 2 -18.92 9.79 -17.59
C GLU A 2 -18.56 10.77 -16.47
N PRO A 3 -19.15 10.65 -15.27
CA PRO A 3 -18.79 11.49 -14.15
C PRO A 3 -17.31 11.24 -13.81
N ASN A 4 -16.52 12.32 -13.77
CA ASN A 4 -15.15 12.30 -13.29
C ASN A 4 -15.18 11.89 -11.80
N LEU A 5 -14.97 10.60 -11.53
CA LEU A 5 -14.89 10.07 -10.18
C LEU A 5 -13.52 10.47 -9.61
N GLN A 6 -13.40 11.71 -9.13
CA GLN A 6 -12.31 12.10 -8.25
C GLN A 6 -12.42 11.20 -7.01
N LYS A 7 -11.66 10.11 -6.99
CA LYS A 7 -11.60 9.23 -5.83
C LYS A 7 -10.88 10.01 -4.75
N GLU A 8 -11.60 10.31 -3.66
CA GLU A 8 -11.03 10.77 -2.40
C GLU A 8 -9.77 9.96 -2.08
N PRO A 9 -8.67 10.60 -1.63
CA PRO A 9 -7.46 9.90 -1.29
C PRO A 9 -7.77 8.90 -0.18
N VAL A 10 -7.34 7.66 -0.39
CA VAL A 10 -7.56 6.62 0.63
C VAL A 10 -6.74 7.01 1.86
N ASP A 11 -7.36 7.15 3.02
CA ASP A 11 -6.67 7.18 4.32
C ASP A 11 -7.28 6.09 5.20
N LYS A 12 -6.61 4.93 5.26
CA LYS A 12 -7.16 3.72 5.85
C LYS A 12 -6.22 3.10 6.87
N GLY A 13 -6.79 2.62 7.97
CA GLY A 13 -6.11 1.75 8.93
C GLY A 13 -5.88 2.42 10.28
N ARG A 14 -5.27 1.71 11.22
CA ARG A 14 -5.10 2.20 12.59
C ARG A 14 -3.88 3.11 12.65
N LYS A 15 -4.06 4.41 12.91
CA LYS A 15 -2.94 5.36 13.06
C LYS A 15 -2.98 6.07 14.40
N ASN A 16 -1.82 6.55 14.85
CA ASN A 16 -1.76 7.53 15.91
C ASN A 16 -2.12 8.90 15.30
N THR A 17 -3.22 9.50 15.75
CA THR A 17 -3.75 10.75 15.21
C THR A 17 -2.84 11.97 15.42
N ASN A 18 -1.81 11.85 16.26
CA ASN A 18 -0.81 12.91 16.44
C ASN A 18 0.25 12.94 15.32
N TYR A 19 0.25 11.96 14.41
CA TYR A 19 1.23 11.84 13.34
C TYR A 19 0.55 11.83 11.99
N GLU A 20 1.10 12.64 11.08
CA GLU A 20 0.67 12.72 9.69
C GLU A 20 1.88 12.71 8.76
N LEU A 21 1.67 12.32 7.50
CA LEU A 21 2.71 12.31 6.48
C LEU A 21 3.27 13.72 6.20
N SER A 22 2.46 14.76 6.39
CA SER A 22 2.88 16.17 6.28
C SER A 22 4.01 16.53 7.25
N ASN A 23 4.08 15.88 8.42
CA ASN A 23 5.16 16.09 9.39
C ASN A 23 6.53 15.67 8.83
N TYR A 24 6.54 14.82 7.79
CA TYR A 24 7.72 14.31 7.10
C TYR A 24 7.89 14.91 5.70
N GLY A 25 7.13 15.97 5.35
CA GLY A 25 7.24 16.66 4.07
C GLY A 25 6.52 15.99 2.90
N ILE A 26 5.71 14.95 3.14
CA ILE A 26 4.89 14.31 2.10
C ILE A 26 3.53 15.01 2.07
N SER A 27 3.20 15.61 0.93
CA SER A 27 1.92 16.31 0.69
C SER A 27 1.12 15.60 -0.41
N GLU A 28 -0.20 15.71 -0.31
CA GLU A 28 -1.17 15.19 -1.30
C GLU A 28 -0.97 13.72 -1.72
N PRO A 29 -0.81 12.78 -0.77
CA PRO A 29 -0.69 11.36 -1.13
C PRO A 29 -1.99 10.87 -1.78
N ARG A 30 -1.86 10.18 -2.92
CA ARG A 30 -3.00 9.53 -3.60
C ARG A 30 -3.70 8.50 -2.70
N ALA A 31 -2.94 7.83 -1.84
CA ALA A 31 -3.43 6.85 -0.88
C ALA A 31 -2.44 6.68 0.27
N VAL A 32 -2.97 6.47 1.47
CA VAL A 32 -2.27 6.25 2.74
C VAL A 32 -2.91 5.05 3.42
N TYR A 33 -2.07 4.09 3.79
CA TYR A 33 -2.48 2.89 4.49
C TYR A 33 -1.64 2.75 5.76
N TRP A 34 -2.28 2.79 6.92
CA TRP A 34 -1.64 2.78 8.24
C TRP A 34 -1.82 1.43 8.93
N ASN A 35 -0.71 0.80 9.29
CA ASN A 35 -0.71 -0.43 10.10
C ASN A 35 -1.71 -1.50 9.61
N LEU A 36 -1.71 -1.76 8.30
CA LEU A 36 -2.52 -2.81 7.70
C LEU A 36 -2.21 -4.17 8.33
N GLU A 37 -3.24 -5.00 8.52
CA GLU A 37 -3.04 -6.37 8.96
C GLU A 37 -2.38 -7.21 7.84
N PRO A 38 -1.70 -8.33 8.17
CA PRO A 38 -1.06 -9.18 7.17
C PRO A 38 -1.98 -9.57 6.01
N LYS A 39 -3.25 -9.91 6.28
CA LYS A 39 -4.22 -10.24 5.23
C LYS A 39 -4.48 -9.08 4.27
N GLU A 40 -4.51 -7.85 4.78
CA GLU A 40 -4.74 -6.65 3.96
C GLU A 40 -3.51 -6.33 3.10
N LEU A 41 -2.30 -6.62 3.61
CA LEU A 41 -1.06 -6.51 2.83
C LEU A 41 -1.03 -7.51 1.67
N TYR A 42 -1.46 -8.76 1.90
CA TYR A 42 -1.55 -9.77 0.84
C TYR A 42 -2.48 -9.33 -0.29
N GLU A 43 -3.67 -8.81 0.06
CA GLU A 43 -4.61 -8.30 -0.92
C GLU A 43 -4.04 -7.09 -1.69
N GLU A 44 -3.33 -6.21 -1.01
CA GLU A 44 -2.74 -5.03 -1.64
C GLU A 44 -1.62 -5.39 -2.62
N VAL A 45 -0.74 -6.33 -2.25
CA VAL A 45 0.33 -6.83 -3.13
C VAL A 45 -0.27 -7.48 -4.37
N LYS A 46 -1.31 -8.31 -4.20
CA LYS A 46 -2.03 -8.93 -5.31
C LYS A 46 -2.72 -7.90 -6.21
N ARG A 47 -3.39 -6.91 -5.61
CA ARG A 47 -4.08 -5.84 -6.35
C ARG A 47 -3.12 -4.98 -7.18
N ARG A 48 -1.89 -4.79 -6.70
CA ARG A 48 -0.84 -4.02 -7.40
C ARG A 48 0.00 -4.86 -8.36
N GLY A 49 -0.09 -6.19 -8.29
CA GLY A 49 0.76 -7.09 -9.09
C GLY A 49 2.23 -7.05 -8.67
N GLU A 50 2.50 -6.74 -7.40
CA GLU A 50 3.87 -6.59 -6.87
C GLU A 50 4.48 -7.93 -6.40
N GLY A 51 3.69 -9.00 -6.39
CA GLY A 51 4.12 -10.32 -5.96
C GLY A 51 3.04 -11.37 -6.18
N GLU A 52 3.40 -12.62 -5.88
CA GLU A 52 2.56 -13.80 -6.04
C GLU A 52 2.49 -14.58 -4.72
N VAL A 53 1.35 -15.22 -4.46
CA VAL A 53 1.19 -16.12 -3.32
C VAL A 53 1.46 -17.54 -3.80
N THR A 54 2.45 -18.22 -3.22
CA THR A 54 2.78 -19.61 -3.57
C THR A 54 1.68 -20.56 -3.08
N PRO A 55 1.64 -21.81 -3.57
CA PRO A 55 0.70 -22.82 -3.07
C PRO A 55 0.76 -23.05 -1.56
N GLU A 56 1.92 -22.79 -0.93
CA GLU A 56 2.15 -22.90 0.51
C GLU A 56 1.72 -21.64 1.30
N GLY A 57 1.20 -20.62 0.63
CA GLY A 57 0.72 -19.38 1.26
C GLY A 57 1.81 -18.32 1.49
N VAL A 58 3.01 -18.51 0.93
CA VAL A 58 4.12 -17.56 1.08
C VAL A 58 3.98 -16.43 0.07
N LEU A 59 4.24 -15.19 0.49
CA LEU A 59 4.34 -14.06 -0.44
C LEU A 59 5.72 -14.03 -1.09
N LEU A 60 5.78 -14.25 -2.39
CA LEU A 60 6.98 -14.21 -3.22
C LEU A 60 7.07 -12.88 -3.98
N VAL A 61 8.20 -12.19 -3.87
CA VAL A 61 8.49 -10.93 -4.58
C VAL A 61 9.87 -10.99 -5.26
N LYS A 62 10.06 -10.20 -6.32
CA LYS A 62 11.35 -10.04 -7.01
C LYS A 62 11.84 -8.60 -6.82
N THR A 63 13.10 -8.43 -6.41
CA THR A 63 13.70 -7.10 -6.16
C THR A 63 14.44 -6.53 -7.38
N GLY A 64 14.34 -7.20 -8.54
CA GLY A 64 15.02 -6.79 -9.77
C GLY A 64 16.55 -6.90 -9.66
N GLU A 65 17.25 -5.87 -10.08
CA GLU A 65 18.72 -5.83 -10.12
C GLU A 65 19.36 -5.71 -8.73
N ASN A 66 18.62 -5.19 -7.75
CA ASN A 66 19.13 -4.97 -6.39
C ASN A 66 18.80 -6.17 -5.50
N THR A 67 19.64 -7.21 -5.56
CA THR A 67 19.45 -8.47 -4.81
C THR A 67 20.23 -8.54 -3.50
N GLY A 68 20.90 -7.45 -3.09
CA GLY A 68 21.76 -7.41 -1.91
C GLY A 68 22.12 -5.98 -1.49
N ARG A 69 22.97 -5.86 -0.46
CA ARG A 69 23.57 -4.58 -0.04
C ARG A 69 24.71 -4.15 -0.96
#